data_AF-A0A7N0VGH1-F1
#
_entry.id   AF-A0A7N0VGH1-F1
#
_cell.length_a   1.000
_cell.length_b   1.000
_cell.length_c   1.000
_cell.angle_alpha   90.00
_cell.angle_beta   90.00
_cell.angle_gamma   90.00
#
_symmetry.space_group_name_H-M   'P 1'
#
loop_
_entity.id
_entity.type
_entity.pdbx_description
1 polymer ?
#
loop_
_entity_poly.entity_id
_entity_poly.type
_entity_poly.pdbx_seq_one_letter_code
_entity_poly.pdbx_strand_id
1 'polypeptide(L)' 'MSTSTQPSFPVKQKHLCLNLKGHKTDLIISSYDDHYLVIATQLGTMGTILHARFGIS' A
#
# COMPACT_ATOMS: atom_id res chain seq x y z
N MET A 1 30.20 -1.05 -0.07
CA MET A 1 29.50 -1.88 -1.06
C MET A 1 28.01 -1.78 -0.73
N SER A 2 27.30 -0.85 -1.35
CA SER A 2 25.88 -0.61 -1.07
C SER A 2 25.04 -1.72 -1.72
N THR A 3 24.58 -2.67 -0.94
CA THR A 3 23.64 -3.70 -1.39
C THR A 3 22.31 -3.01 -1.68
N SER A 4 22.07 -2.62 -2.94
CA SER A 4 20.73 -2.26 -3.37
C SER A 4 19.91 -3.55 -3.36
N THR A 5 19.11 -3.74 -2.32
CA THR A 5 18.07 -4.77 -2.29
C THR A 5 17.10 -4.45 -3.42
N GLN A 6 17.22 -5.15 -4.54
CA GLN A 6 16.22 -5.06 -5.59
C GLN A 6 14.94 -5.69 -5.03
N PRO A 7 13.80 -4.96 -5.03
CA PRO A 7 12.56 -5.51 -4.52
C PRO A 7 12.19 -6.76 -5.34
N SER A 8 11.92 -7.89 -4.68
CA SER A 8 11.56 -9.12 -5.39
C SER A 8 10.27 -8.89 -6.16
N PHE A 9 10.33 -8.98 -7.49
CA PHE A 9 9.15 -8.84 -8.35
C PHE A 9 8.63 -10.22 -8.76
N PRO A 10 7.31 -10.50 -8.67
CA PRO A 10 6.24 -9.61 -8.21
C PRO A 10 6.29 -9.34 -6.71
N VAL A 11 6.06 -8.08 -6.32
CA VAL A 11 6.04 -7.66 -4.91
C VAL A 11 4.93 -8.39 -4.17
N LYS A 12 5.18 -8.82 -2.93
CA LYS A 12 4.16 -9.47 -2.09
C LYS A 12 3.01 -8.49 -1.86
N GLN A 13 1.87 -8.79 -2.46
CA GLN A 13 0.65 -8.01 -2.36
C GLN A 13 -0.43 -8.76 -1.59
N LYS A 14 -1.19 -8.05 -0.78
CA LYS A 14 -2.45 -8.51 -0.19
C LYS A 14 -3.57 -7.62 -0.70
N HIS A 15 -4.61 -8.24 -1.23
CA HIS A 15 -5.81 -7.54 -1.66
C HIS A 15 -6.98 -7.94 -0.77
N LEU A 16 -7.76 -6.96 -0.34
CA LEU A 16 -8.91 -7.15 0.53
C LEU A 16 -10.05 -6.27 0.02
N CYS A 17 -11.17 -6.90 -0.30
CA CYS A 17 -12.42 -6.22 -0.62
C CYS A 17 -13.28 -6.11 0.65
N LEU A 18 -13.54 -4.90 1.12
CA LEU A 18 -14.43 -4.66 2.26
C LEU A 18 -15.60 -3.78 1.83
N ASN A 19 -16.74 -3.95 2.47
CA ASN A 19 -17.86 -3.04 2.34
C ASN A 19 -17.86 -2.07 3.54
N LEU A 20 -17.36 -0.85 3.35
CA LEU A 20 -17.30 0.17 4.38
C LEU A 20 -18.48 1.13 4.20
N LYS A 21 -19.38 1.19 5.19
CA LYS A 21 -20.59 2.04 5.17
C LYS A 21 -21.46 1.86 3.89
N GLY A 22 -21.52 0.66 3.33
CA GLY A 22 -22.30 0.39 2.11
C GLY A 22 -21.55 0.65 0.80
N HIS A 23 -20.30 1.13 0.87
CA HIS A 23 -19.44 1.28 -0.30
C HIS A 23 -18.37 0.20 -0.37
N LYS A 24 -18.28 -0.46 -1.55
CA LYS A 24 -17.20 -1.39 -1.86
C LYS A 24 -15.86 -0.65 -1.89
N THR A 25 -14.97 -1.05 -1.02
CA THR A 25 -13.64 -0.49 -0.84
C THR A 25 -12.61 -1.60 -1.08
N ASP A 26 -11.71 -1.34 -2.02
CA ASP A 26 -10.60 -2.21 -2.34
C ASP A 26 -9.35 -1.71 -1.60
N LEU A 27 -8.79 -2.57 -0.75
CA LEU A 27 -7.56 -2.34 -0.02
C LEU A 27 -6.45 -3.20 -0.61
N ILE A 28 -5.36 -2.58 -1.07
CA ILE A 28 -4.18 -3.27 -1.58
C ILE A 28 -2.99 -2.87 -0.71
N ILE A 29 -2.31 -3.86 -0.13
CA ILE A 29 -1.10 -3.66 0.66
C ILE A 29 0.04 -4.36 -0.05
N SER A 30 1.02 -3.59 -0.49
CA SER A 30 2.26 -4.09 -1.11
C SER A 30 3.43 -3.85 -0.17
N SER A 31 4.15 -4.92 0.16
CA SER A 31 5.30 -4.85 1.05
C SER A 31 6.60 -4.74 0.26
N TYR A 32 7.27 -3.60 0.36
CA TYR A 32 8.63 -3.38 -0.17
C TYR A 32 9.65 -3.53 0.97
N ASP A 33 10.95 -3.52 0.63
CA ASP A 33 12.02 -3.70 1.63
C ASP A 33 12.14 -2.52 2.60
N ASP A 34 11.83 -1.30 2.14
CA ASP A 34 12.02 -0.04 2.87
C ASP A 34 10.71 0.66 3.24
N HIS A 35 9.59 0.29 2.61
CA HIS A 35 8.29 0.90 2.86
C HIS A 35 7.12 -0.04 2.55
N TYR A 36 5.93 0.31 3.07
CA TYR A 36 4.68 -0.35 2.70
C TYR A 36 3.85 0.62 1.86
N LEU A 37 3.39 0.14 0.70
CA LEU A 37 2.39 0.86 -0.09
C LEU A 37 1.02 0.34 0.30
N VAL A 38 0.17 1.21 0.82
CA VAL A 38 -1.22 0.90 1.14
C VAL A 38 -2.09 1.75 0.22
N ILE A 39 -2.88 1.09 -0.60
CA ILE A 39 -3.86 1.71 -1.49
C ILE A 39 -5.24 1.38 -0.93
N ALA A 40 -6.02 2.41 -0.63
CA ALA A 40 -7.44 2.29 -0.34
C ALA A 40 -8.19 3.03 -1.46
N THR A 41 -8.88 2.28 -2.32
CA THR A 41 -9.70 2.87 -3.38
C THR A 41 -11.16 2.48 -3.21
N GLN A 42 -12.03 3.44 -3.47
CA GLN A 42 -13.47 3.24 -3.46
C GLN A 42 -13.99 3.64 -4.83
N LEU A 43 -14.80 2.77 -5.45
CA LEU A 43 -15.45 3.00 -6.75
C LEU A 43 -14.45 3.32 -7.89
N GLY A 44 -13.20 2.86 -7.81
CA GLY A 44 -12.18 3.06 -8.85
C GLY A 44 -11.63 4.49 -8.93
N THR A 45 -11.84 5.32 -7.90
CA THR A 45 -11.26 6.67 -7.83
C THR A 45 -9.88 6.64 -7.17
N MET A 46 -8.95 7.43 -7.72
CA MET A 46 -7.65 7.66 -7.09
C MET A 46 -7.84 8.79 -6.05
N GLY A 47 -7.81 8.43 -4.77
CA GLY A 47 -7.96 9.38 -3.66
C GLY A 47 -6.70 10.22 -3.43
N THR A 48 -6.37 10.47 -2.17
CA THR A 48 -5.17 11.21 -1.78
C THR A 48 -3.97 10.28 -1.59
N ILE A 49 -2.79 10.71 -2.06
CA ILE A 49 -1.53 10.02 -1.77
C ILE A 49 -0.93 10.60 -0.50
N LEU A 50 -0.73 9.75 0.51
CA LEU A 50 -0.10 10.12 1.78
C LEU A 50 1.19 9.32 1.95
N HIS A 51 2.27 10.01 2.28
CA HIS A 51 3.54 9.38 2.63
C HIS A 51 3.83 9.62 4.11
N ALA A 52 3.65 8.57 4.91
CA ALA A 52 3.96 8.58 6.33
C ALA A 52 5.33 7.94 6.56
N ARG A 53 6.19 8.60 7.32
CA ARG A 53 7.46 8.05 7.81
C ARG A 53 7.39 7.90 9.32
N PHE A 54 8.05 6.88 9.84
CA PHE A 54 8.24 6.73 11.27
C PHE A 54 9.18 7.83 11.76
N GLY A 55 8.64 8.79 12.52
CA GLY A 55 9.41 9.86 13.18
C GLY A 55 9.33 9.68 14.69
N ILE A 56 10.49 9.59 15.35
CA ILE A 56 10.59 9.81 16.80
C ILE A 56 10.57 11.32 17.03
N SER A 57 9.61 11.81 17.81
CA SER A 57 9.58 13.20 18.28
C SER A 57 10.42 13.37 19.54
#